data_AF-A0A4S9Z8G5-F1
#
_entry.id   AF-A0A4S9Z8G5-F1
#
_cell.length_a   1.000
_cell.length_b   1.000
_cell.length_c   1.000
_cell.angle_alpha   90.00
_cell.angle_beta   90.00
_cell.angle_gamma   90.00
#
_symmetry.space_group_name_H-M   'P 1'
#
loop_
_entity.id
_entity.type
_entity.pdbx_description
1 polymer ?
#
loop_
_entity_poly.entity_id
_entity_poly.type
_entity_poly.pdbx_seq_one_letter_code
_entity_poly.pdbx_strand_id
1 'polypeptide(L)'
;MSSGKLPSTPDSKTAKALNEEVSSRKAVKYLFTIPANFRALVAACGLMFFQQFCGFNTLMYYSATLFDIVGFSNPIAVGTVVAVVNWIFTVLSIFIIDRVGRRRILLWTMWGMPVCLALAAACFHYIPLDLKTLQLTDDKIGWPAYVVLVSMILFVAFYAAGLGCVPWQANEFLPMEVRAMGTTFINVFNWGPNIVVSSTFLSMMKGMTPSGTFGFYAALCTAGLVFVYFCFPEASNMTLEEVREVFQHGFGVKYAEEWRKQYKADQKAMKEHAASGAV
;
A
#
# COMPACT_ATOMS: atom_id res chain seq x y z
N MET A 1 -35.60 -25.44 54.65
CA MET A 1 -35.78 -25.80 53.22
C MET A 1 -35.63 -24.54 52.39
N SER A 2 -34.70 -24.57 51.44
CA SER A 2 -34.66 -23.81 50.18
C SER A 2 -35.08 -22.33 50.17
N SER A 3 -34.12 -21.46 49.90
CA SER A 3 -34.35 -20.40 48.91
C SER A 3 -33.05 -20.20 48.13
N GLY A 4 -32.85 -21.04 47.12
CA GLY A 4 -31.78 -20.89 46.16
C GLY A 4 -31.89 -19.54 45.45
N LYS A 5 -30.85 -18.72 45.55
CA LYS A 5 -30.69 -17.53 44.71
C LYS A 5 -30.61 -18.00 43.26
N LEU A 6 -31.64 -17.70 42.47
CA LEU A 6 -31.57 -17.78 41.02
C LEU A 6 -30.41 -16.89 40.52
N PRO A 7 -29.58 -17.35 39.55
CA PRO A 7 -28.50 -16.53 39.03
C PRO A 7 -29.10 -15.31 38.33
N SER A 8 -28.66 -14.12 38.71
CA SER A 8 -29.05 -12.85 38.06
C SER A 8 -28.85 -12.96 36.55
N THR A 9 -29.91 -12.76 35.77
CA THR A 9 -29.84 -12.65 34.32
C THR A 9 -28.79 -11.60 33.95
N PRO A 10 -27.80 -11.92 33.09
CA PRO A 10 -26.77 -10.97 32.74
C PRO A 10 -27.40 -9.72 32.13
N ASP A 11 -26.99 -8.55 32.64
CA ASP A 11 -27.41 -7.25 32.14
C ASP A 11 -27.38 -7.22 30.61
N SER A 12 -28.41 -6.65 29.97
CA SER A 12 -28.54 -6.59 28.50
C SER A 12 -27.26 -6.13 27.79
N LYS A 13 -26.51 -5.21 28.41
CA LYS A 13 -25.21 -4.73 27.93
C LYS A 13 -24.12 -5.81 27.98
N THR A 14 -24.06 -6.56 29.07
CA THR A 14 -23.12 -7.68 29.27
C THR A 14 -23.42 -8.83 28.30
N ALA A 15 -24.70 -9.14 28.08
CA ALA A 15 -25.11 -10.16 27.11
C ALA A 15 -24.77 -9.76 25.66
N LYS A 16 -24.95 -8.48 25.28
CA LYS A 16 -24.52 -7.97 23.98
C LYS A 16 -22.99 -7.98 23.83
N ALA A 17 -22.25 -7.51 24.83
CA ALA A 17 -20.79 -7.50 24.81
C ALA A 17 -20.21 -8.92 24.70
N LEU A 18 -20.74 -9.89 25.44
CA LEU A 18 -20.35 -11.29 25.33
C LEU A 18 -20.67 -11.87 23.96
N ASN A 19 -21.81 -11.51 23.37
CA ASN A 19 -22.19 -11.99 22.03
C ASN A 19 -21.31 -11.36 20.93
N GLU A 20 -20.96 -10.07 21.06
CA GLU A 20 -20.00 -9.38 20.18
C GLU A 20 -18.59 -9.96 20.31
N GLU A 21 -18.14 -10.29 21.53
CA GLU A 21 -16.83 -10.86 21.79
C GLU A 21 -16.74 -12.30 21.24
N VAL A 22 -17.79 -13.10 21.44
CA VAL A 22 -17.93 -14.44 20.85
C VAL A 22 -18.02 -14.36 19.32
N SER A 23 -18.70 -13.35 18.77
CA SER A 23 -18.78 -13.08 17.33
C SER A 23 -17.40 -12.72 16.75
N SER A 24 -16.65 -11.86 17.43
CA SER A 24 -15.31 -11.43 17.02
C SER A 24 -14.32 -12.59 17.04
N ARG A 25 -14.34 -13.43 18.09
CA ARG A 25 -13.50 -14.64 18.16
C ARG A 25 -13.83 -15.63 17.06
N LYS A 26 -15.11 -15.81 16.72
CA LYS A 26 -15.53 -16.63 15.58
C LYS A 26 -15.06 -16.04 14.26
N ALA A 27 -15.19 -14.73 14.06
CA ALA A 27 -14.74 -14.04 12.85
C ALA A 27 -13.21 -14.18 12.65
N VAL A 28 -12.41 -14.01 13.71
CA VAL A 28 -10.97 -14.28 13.68
C VAL A 28 -10.70 -15.75 13.32
N LYS A 29 -11.39 -16.69 13.99
CA LYS A 29 -11.23 -18.11 13.66
C LYS A 29 -11.55 -18.40 12.19
N TYR A 30 -12.65 -17.87 11.64
CA TYR A 30 -13.00 -18.05 10.23
C TYR A 30 -12.02 -17.37 9.27
N LEU A 31 -11.46 -16.23 9.66
CA LEU A 31 -10.46 -15.51 8.88
C LEU A 31 -9.18 -16.33 8.68
N PHE A 32 -8.70 -17.02 9.73
CA PHE A 32 -7.48 -17.83 9.67
C PHE A 32 -7.72 -19.31 9.31
N THR A 33 -8.90 -19.87 9.57
CA THR A 33 -9.19 -21.29 9.30
C THR A 33 -9.59 -21.53 7.84
N ILE A 34 -10.28 -20.58 7.20
CA ILE A 34 -10.72 -20.71 5.81
C ILE A 34 -9.58 -20.28 4.88
N PRO A 35 -9.03 -21.16 4.03
CA PRO A 35 -7.88 -20.83 3.20
C PRO A 35 -8.11 -19.65 2.25
N ALA A 36 -9.31 -19.51 1.70
CA ALA A 36 -9.65 -18.38 0.83
C ALA A 36 -9.59 -17.04 1.57
N ASN A 37 -10.18 -16.97 2.78
CA ASN A 37 -10.17 -15.77 3.62
C ASN A 37 -8.76 -15.41 4.07
N PHE A 38 -7.95 -16.41 4.43
CA PHE A 38 -6.57 -16.20 4.82
C PHE A 38 -5.74 -15.68 3.64
N ARG A 39 -5.90 -16.22 2.43
CA ARG A 39 -5.20 -15.72 1.23
C ARG A 39 -5.61 -14.28 0.87
N ALA A 40 -6.89 -13.96 0.98
CA ALA A 40 -7.39 -12.59 0.82
C ALA A 40 -6.78 -11.63 1.86
N LEU A 41 -6.72 -12.06 3.13
CA LEU A 41 -6.07 -11.31 4.20
C LEU A 41 -4.58 -11.09 3.92
N VAL A 42 -3.85 -12.13 3.52
CA VAL A 42 -2.41 -12.03 3.19
C VAL A 42 -2.19 -11.07 2.03
N ALA A 43 -3.01 -11.12 0.98
CA ALA A 43 -2.92 -10.18 -0.14
C ALA A 43 -3.15 -8.73 0.31
N ALA A 44 -4.18 -8.47 1.13
CA ALA A 44 -4.53 -7.14 1.60
C ALA A 44 -3.52 -6.59 2.63
N CYS A 45 -3.19 -7.36 3.66
CA CYS A 45 -2.19 -6.98 4.67
C CYS A 45 -0.79 -6.84 4.06
N GLY A 46 -0.42 -7.74 3.15
CA GLY A 46 0.87 -7.68 2.46
C GLY A 46 0.99 -6.41 1.61
N LEU A 47 -0.07 -6.04 0.89
CA LEU A 47 -0.06 -4.80 0.11
C LEU A 47 0.08 -3.55 1.00
N MET A 48 -0.61 -3.52 2.14
CA MET A 48 -0.48 -2.44 3.15
C MET A 48 0.91 -2.38 3.78
N PHE A 49 1.49 -3.54 4.07
CA PHE A 49 2.85 -3.64 4.57
C PHE A 49 3.84 -3.02 3.59
N PHE A 50 3.78 -3.40 2.30
CA PHE A 50 4.68 -2.85 1.28
C PHE A 50 4.42 -1.37 0.99
N GLN A 51 3.17 -0.91 1.11
CA GLN A 51 2.85 0.52 1.03
C GLN A 51 3.61 1.34 2.08
N GLN A 52 3.82 0.80 3.28
CA GLN A 52 4.48 1.53 4.37
C GLN A 52 5.98 1.31 4.37
N PHE A 53 6.43 0.09 4.10
CA PHE A 53 7.85 -0.24 4.00
C PHE A 53 8.56 0.38 2.80
N CYS A 54 7.84 0.91 1.81
CA CYS A 54 8.46 1.71 0.75
C CYS A 54 9.04 3.04 1.24
N GLY A 55 8.72 3.47 2.48
CA GLY A 55 9.29 4.68 3.09
C GLY A 55 8.59 5.99 2.71
N PHE A 56 7.46 5.95 2.00
CA PHE A 56 6.75 7.16 1.54
C PHE A 56 6.37 8.11 2.69
N ASN A 57 5.71 7.61 3.74
CA ASN A 57 5.28 8.46 4.86
C ASN A 57 6.47 9.13 5.56
N THR A 58 7.55 8.39 5.76
CA THR A 58 8.80 8.90 6.31
C THR A 58 9.44 9.96 5.42
N LEU A 59 9.45 9.75 4.10
CA LEU A 59 9.93 10.74 3.14
C LEU A 59 9.13 12.04 3.24
N MET A 60 7.80 11.94 3.40
CA MET A 60 6.96 13.11 3.59
C MET A 60 7.30 13.85 4.90
N TYR A 61 7.46 13.12 6.01
CA TYR A 61 7.78 13.71 7.32
C TYR A 61 9.14 14.41 7.34
N TYR A 62 10.15 13.79 6.73
CA TYR A 62 11.54 14.29 6.73
C TYR A 62 11.94 14.97 5.42
N SER A 63 10.99 15.28 4.53
CA SER A 63 11.28 15.90 3.22
C SER A 63 12.11 17.18 3.37
N ALA A 64 11.68 18.10 4.22
CA ALA A 64 12.42 19.33 4.52
C ALA A 64 13.82 19.02 5.08
N THR A 65 13.94 18.09 6.03
CA THR A 65 15.25 17.71 6.59
C THR A 65 16.17 17.09 5.54
N LEU A 66 15.64 16.24 4.65
CA LEU A 66 16.43 15.64 3.56
C LEU A 66 16.94 16.70 2.58
N PHE A 67 16.13 17.70 2.25
CA PHE A 67 16.56 18.77 1.34
C PHE A 67 17.53 19.75 2.01
N ASP A 68 17.42 19.94 3.33
CA ASP A 68 18.40 20.68 4.12
C ASP A 68 19.77 19.97 4.11
N ILE A 69 19.79 18.65 4.34
CA ILE A 69 21.00 17.80 4.26
C ILE A 69 21.66 17.87 2.87
N VAL A 70 20.85 18.01 1.81
CA VAL A 70 21.32 18.10 0.42
C VAL A 70 21.75 19.52 0.04
N GLY A 71 21.60 20.51 0.94
CA GLY A 71 22.10 21.88 0.79
C GLY A 71 21.15 22.87 0.15
N PHE A 72 19.85 22.56 0.07
CA PHE A 72 18.89 23.52 -0.47
C PHE A 72 18.64 24.66 0.53
N SER A 73 18.78 25.90 0.07
CA SER A 73 18.62 27.10 0.91
C SER A 73 17.20 27.32 1.44
N ASN A 74 16.18 26.75 0.79
CA ASN A 74 14.79 26.79 1.26
C ASN A 74 14.17 25.37 1.27
N PRO A 75 14.47 24.55 2.28
CA PRO A 75 13.99 23.18 2.35
C PRO A 75 12.47 23.05 2.47
N ILE A 76 11.81 24.06 3.08
CA ILE A 76 10.35 24.09 3.26
C ILE A 76 9.64 24.26 1.91
N ALA A 77 10.15 25.13 1.02
CA ALA A 77 9.61 25.29 -0.31
C ALA A 77 9.68 23.99 -1.12
N VAL A 78 10.81 23.28 -1.02
CA VAL A 78 11.00 22.00 -1.71
C VAL A 78 10.06 20.92 -1.15
N GLY A 79 9.91 20.82 0.17
CA GLY A 79 8.92 19.93 0.80
C GLY A 79 7.48 20.24 0.36
N THR A 80 7.15 21.51 0.17
CA THR A 80 5.84 21.95 -0.34
C THR A 80 5.62 21.48 -1.79
N VAL A 81 6.64 21.59 -2.65
CA VAL A 81 6.57 21.07 -4.03
C VAL A 81 6.29 19.57 -4.05
N VAL A 82 6.96 18.80 -3.20
CA VAL A 82 6.72 17.35 -3.08
C VAL A 82 5.27 17.05 -2.66
N ALA A 83 4.73 17.79 -1.70
CA ALA A 83 3.35 17.64 -1.25
C ALA A 83 2.33 18.00 -2.35
N VAL A 84 2.58 19.06 -3.13
CA VAL A 84 1.74 19.44 -4.27
C VAL A 84 1.76 18.35 -5.35
N VAL A 85 2.93 17.80 -5.67
CA VAL A 85 3.05 16.70 -6.63
C VAL A 85 2.27 15.48 -6.15
N ASN A 86 2.39 15.11 -4.87
CA ASN A 86 1.60 14.03 -4.29
C ASN A 86 0.09 14.27 -4.48
N TRP A 87 -0.38 15.48 -4.19
CA TRP A 87 -1.79 15.84 -4.35
C TRP A 87 -2.26 15.72 -5.81
N ILE A 88 -1.52 16.28 -6.76
CA ILE A 88 -1.85 16.23 -8.20
C ILE A 88 -1.94 14.78 -8.68
N PHE A 89 -0.94 13.96 -8.38
CA PHE A 89 -0.92 12.57 -8.85
C PHE A 89 -1.95 11.69 -8.14
N THR A 90 -2.30 12.00 -6.89
CA THR A 90 -3.40 11.34 -6.18
C THR A 90 -4.73 11.64 -6.87
N VAL A 91 -5.01 12.92 -7.19
CA VAL A 91 -6.23 13.31 -7.92
C VAL A 91 -6.29 12.61 -9.29
N LEU A 92 -5.16 12.59 -10.00
CA LEU A 92 -5.07 11.89 -11.29
C LEU A 92 -5.32 10.37 -11.14
N SER A 93 -4.78 9.75 -10.08
CA SER A 93 -4.98 8.32 -9.80
C SER A 93 -6.45 7.96 -9.67
N ILE A 94 -7.24 8.79 -8.97
CA ILE A 94 -8.68 8.57 -8.76
C ILE A 94 -9.43 8.46 -10.10
N PHE A 95 -9.09 9.27 -11.11
CA PHE A 95 -9.75 9.19 -12.41
C PHE A 95 -9.27 8.03 -13.29
N ILE A 96 -8.03 7.58 -13.09
CA ILE A 96 -7.42 6.52 -13.91
C ILE A 96 -7.74 5.13 -13.35
N ILE A 97 -7.88 5.00 -12.03
CA ILE A 97 -8.01 3.72 -11.33
C ILE A 97 -9.19 2.88 -11.78
N ASP A 98 -10.35 3.53 -11.91
CA ASP A 98 -11.58 2.85 -12.31
C ASP A 98 -11.57 2.46 -13.79
N ARG A 99 -10.84 3.20 -14.65
CA ARG A 99 -10.75 2.90 -16.09
C ARG A 99 -9.78 1.77 -16.41
N VAL A 100 -8.59 1.77 -15.81
CA VAL A 100 -7.52 0.83 -16.18
C VAL A 100 -7.61 -0.46 -15.35
N GLY A 101 -8.00 -0.34 -14.09
CA GLY A 101 -8.01 -1.42 -13.10
C GLY A 101 -6.81 -1.38 -12.16
N ARG A 102 -7.04 -1.85 -10.94
CA ARG A 102 -6.14 -1.68 -9.78
C ARG A 102 -4.81 -2.40 -9.93
N ARG A 103 -4.83 -3.67 -10.34
CA ARG A 103 -3.62 -4.48 -10.48
C ARG A 103 -2.69 -3.92 -11.56
N ARG A 104 -3.26 -3.48 -12.68
CA ARG A 104 -2.49 -2.93 -13.80
C ARG A 104 -1.80 -1.64 -13.39
N ILE A 105 -2.50 -0.70 -12.76
CA ILE A 105 -1.89 0.55 -12.32
C ILE A 105 -0.76 0.29 -11.32
N LEU A 106 -0.97 -0.60 -10.34
CA LEU A 106 0.10 -0.95 -9.41
C LEU A 106 1.34 -1.45 -10.15
N LEU A 107 1.21 -2.40 -11.08
CA LEU A 107 2.35 -2.93 -11.83
C LEU A 107 3.01 -1.85 -12.71
N TRP A 108 2.23 -0.92 -13.27
CA TRP A 108 2.73 0.19 -14.09
C TRP A 108 3.37 1.33 -13.30
N THR A 109 3.07 1.51 -12.02
CA THR A 109 3.65 2.59 -11.22
C THR A 109 4.74 2.10 -10.27
N MET A 110 4.60 0.88 -9.74
CA MET A 110 5.53 0.33 -8.75
C MET A 110 6.91 0.01 -9.31
N TRP A 111 7.10 -0.15 -10.62
CA TRP A 111 8.44 -0.30 -11.20
C TRP A 111 9.24 1.01 -11.16
N GLY A 112 8.56 2.16 -11.24
CA GLY A 112 9.20 3.48 -11.22
C GLY A 112 9.78 3.82 -9.84
N MET A 113 9.14 3.35 -8.77
CA MET A 113 9.58 3.59 -7.39
C MET A 113 11.00 3.09 -7.08
N PRO A 114 11.35 1.80 -7.28
CA PRO A 114 12.71 1.31 -7.02
C PRO A 114 13.75 1.94 -7.95
N VAL A 115 13.39 2.25 -9.20
CA VAL A 115 14.30 2.94 -10.13
C VAL A 115 14.65 4.34 -9.62
N CYS A 116 13.66 5.11 -9.15
CA CYS A 116 13.89 6.43 -8.59
C CYS A 116 14.71 6.38 -7.31
N LEU A 117 14.44 5.42 -6.42
CA LEU A 117 15.21 5.25 -5.18
C LEU A 117 16.64 4.76 -5.44
N ALA A 118 16.84 3.88 -6.42
CA ALA A 118 18.16 3.42 -6.82
C ALA A 118 18.98 4.55 -7.46
N LEU A 119 18.36 5.40 -8.28
CA LEU A 119 18.99 6.60 -8.84
C LEU A 119 19.40 7.57 -7.73
N ALA A 120 18.49 7.84 -6.77
CA ALA A 120 18.82 8.66 -5.61
C ALA A 120 19.99 8.05 -4.81
N ALA A 121 19.97 6.74 -4.55
CA ALA A 121 21.03 6.03 -3.84
C ALA A 121 22.40 6.14 -4.55
N ALA A 122 22.42 6.00 -5.88
CA ALA A 122 23.64 6.15 -6.67
C ALA A 122 24.15 7.59 -6.63
N CYS A 123 23.27 8.59 -6.76
CA CYS A 123 23.66 10.00 -6.67
C CYS A 123 24.18 10.39 -5.28
N PHE A 124 23.62 9.84 -4.20
CA PHE A 124 24.14 10.05 -2.83
C PHE A 124 25.57 9.56 -2.63
N HIS A 125 26.06 8.60 -3.44
CA HIS A 125 27.46 8.18 -3.40
C HIS A 125 28.41 9.25 -3.94
N TYR A 126 27.94 10.08 -4.88
CA TYR A 126 28.73 11.15 -5.49
C TYR A 126 28.64 12.48 -4.73
N ILE A 127 27.81 12.58 -3.68
CA ILE A 127 27.73 13.77 -2.82
C ILE A 127 28.75 13.59 -1.69
N PRO A 128 29.72 14.51 -1.51
CA PRO A 128 30.61 14.51 -0.35
C PRO A 128 29.81 14.91 0.90
N LEU A 129 29.24 13.91 1.56
CA LEU A 129 28.49 14.03 2.81
C LEU A 129 29.37 13.56 3.97
N ASP A 130 29.50 14.38 5.01
CA ASP A 130 30.07 13.91 6.27
C ASP A 130 29.04 13.04 7.00
N LEU A 131 29.36 11.75 7.15
CA LEU A 131 28.48 10.72 7.70
C LEU A 131 28.13 10.96 9.17
N LYS A 132 28.92 11.78 9.90
CA LYS A 132 28.66 12.08 11.32
C LYS A 132 27.70 13.24 11.55
N THR A 133 27.71 14.24 10.66
CA THR A 133 26.89 15.46 10.81
C THR A 133 25.76 15.54 9.79
N LEU A 134 25.75 14.71 8.73
CA LEU A 134 24.85 14.84 7.57
C LEU A 134 24.90 16.26 6.98
N GLN A 135 26.07 16.89 7.01
CA GLN A 135 26.29 18.22 6.45
C GLN A 135 27.20 18.10 5.23
N LEU A 136 26.95 18.96 4.24
CA LEU A 136 27.80 19.09 3.07
C LEU A 136 29.18 19.59 3.47
N THR A 137 30.22 18.99 2.90
CA THR A 137 31.61 19.44 3.09
C THR A 137 31.98 20.60 2.14
N ASP A 138 31.13 20.88 1.14
CA ASP A 138 31.26 21.97 0.18
C ASP A 138 29.95 22.78 0.12
N ASP A 139 30.04 24.12 0.22
CA ASP A 139 28.89 25.04 0.18
C ASP A 139 28.22 25.17 -1.21
N LYS A 140 28.68 24.42 -2.21
CA LYS A 140 28.10 24.43 -3.57
C LYS A 140 27.21 23.22 -3.78
N ILE A 141 25.92 23.49 -4.03
CA ILE A 141 24.94 22.49 -4.48
C ILE A 141 25.43 21.89 -5.80
N GLY A 142 25.98 20.69 -5.75
CA GLY A 142 26.42 19.96 -6.93
C GLY A 142 25.24 19.43 -7.75
N TRP A 143 25.48 19.11 -9.02
CA TRP A 143 24.49 18.44 -9.89
C TRP A 143 23.79 17.20 -9.26
N PRO A 144 24.42 16.38 -8.38
CA PRO A 144 23.74 15.21 -7.83
C PRO A 144 22.58 15.56 -6.88
N ALA A 145 22.62 16.72 -6.22
CA ALA A 145 21.55 17.20 -5.34
C ALA A 145 20.23 17.42 -6.09
N TYR A 146 20.30 18.01 -7.29
CA TYR A 146 19.15 18.19 -8.16
C TYR A 146 18.60 16.84 -8.67
N VAL A 147 19.48 15.88 -8.95
CA VAL A 147 19.05 14.54 -9.38
C VAL A 147 18.34 13.80 -8.24
N VAL A 148 18.85 13.89 -7.00
CA VAL A 148 18.15 13.35 -5.81
C VAL A 148 16.78 13.98 -5.66
N LEU A 149 16.67 15.31 -5.79
CA LEU A 149 15.41 16.03 -5.72
C LEU A 149 14.41 15.52 -6.77
N VAL A 150 14.80 15.50 -8.05
CA VAL A 150 13.94 15.03 -9.13
C VAL A 150 13.54 13.58 -8.92
N SER A 151 14.46 12.73 -8.45
CA SER A 151 14.19 11.32 -8.15
C SER A 151 13.18 11.16 -7.02
N MET A 152 13.26 11.96 -5.97
CA MET A 152 12.29 11.95 -4.86
C MET A 152 10.90 12.42 -5.32
N ILE A 153 10.84 13.47 -6.14
CA ILE A 153 9.59 13.96 -6.71
C ILE A 153 8.94 12.88 -7.59
N LEU A 154 9.72 12.24 -8.46
CA LEU A 154 9.23 11.15 -9.31
C LEU A 154 8.79 9.93 -8.49
N PHE A 155 9.53 9.56 -7.44
CA PHE A 155 9.12 8.52 -6.51
C PHE A 155 7.74 8.80 -5.90
N VAL A 156 7.52 10.04 -5.44
CA VAL A 156 6.23 10.47 -4.89
C VAL A 156 5.12 10.42 -5.94
N ALA A 157 5.40 10.85 -7.17
CA ALA A 157 4.44 10.75 -8.27
C ALA A 157 4.04 9.30 -8.58
N PHE A 158 5.02 8.38 -8.69
CA PHE A 158 4.75 6.95 -8.91
C PHE A 158 3.99 6.31 -7.74
N TYR A 159 4.33 6.66 -6.50
CA TYR A 159 3.61 6.19 -5.32
C TYR A 159 2.15 6.66 -5.35
N ALA A 160 1.93 7.97 -5.49
CA ALA A 160 0.61 8.58 -5.48
C ALA A 160 -0.30 8.07 -6.61
N ALA A 161 0.29 7.77 -7.77
CA ALA A 161 -0.44 7.25 -8.92
C ALA A 161 -1.04 5.85 -8.70
N GLY A 162 -0.53 5.04 -7.76
CA GLY A 162 -1.04 3.67 -7.54
C GLY A 162 -1.05 3.23 -6.09
N LEU A 163 0.14 3.08 -5.49
CA LEU A 163 0.30 2.51 -4.15
C LEU A 163 -0.31 3.41 -3.04
N GLY A 164 -0.58 4.68 -3.31
CA GLY A 164 -1.29 5.57 -2.40
C GLY A 164 -2.75 5.16 -2.16
N CYS A 165 -3.49 4.79 -3.21
CA CYS A 165 -4.94 4.59 -3.15
C CYS A 165 -5.37 3.11 -3.19
N VAL A 166 -4.67 2.27 -3.95
CA VAL A 166 -5.09 0.87 -4.18
C VAL A 166 -5.09 0.01 -2.90
N PRO A 167 -4.10 0.10 -1.98
CA PRO A 167 -4.08 -0.73 -0.78
C PRO A 167 -5.33 -0.56 0.10
N TRP A 168 -5.85 0.66 0.22
CA TRP A 168 -7.06 0.95 1.00
C TRP A 168 -8.32 0.27 0.46
N GLN A 169 -8.32 -0.05 -0.84
CA GLN A 169 -9.41 -0.77 -1.51
C GLN A 169 -9.27 -2.29 -1.35
N ALA A 170 -8.16 -2.81 -0.84
CA ALA A 170 -7.97 -4.25 -0.63
C ALA A 170 -8.89 -4.83 0.47
N ASN A 171 -9.55 -3.97 1.26
CA ASN A 171 -10.64 -4.38 2.16
C ASN A 171 -11.81 -5.06 1.43
N GLU A 172 -11.98 -4.80 0.13
CA GLU A 172 -13.01 -5.43 -0.70
C GLU A 172 -12.77 -6.92 -0.93
N PHE A 173 -11.54 -7.40 -0.74
CA PHE A 173 -11.22 -8.83 -0.81
C PHE A 173 -11.81 -9.64 0.34
N LEU A 174 -12.17 -8.96 1.42
CA LEU A 174 -12.66 -9.61 2.63
C LEU A 174 -14.18 -9.84 2.54
N PRO A 175 -14.64 -11.08 2.76
CA PRO A 175 -16.07 -11.39 2.91
C PRO A 175 -16.69 -10.59 4.05
N MET A 176 -17.97 -10.24 3.91
CA MET A 176 -18.69 -9.37 4.83
C MET A 176 -18.64 -9.86 6.29
N GLU A 177 -18.65 -11.19 6.50
CA GLU A 177 -18.70 -11.81 7.82
C GLU A 177 -17.40 -11.64 8.63
N VAL A 178 -16.27 -11.48 7.93
CA VAL A 178 -14.94 -11.32 8.55
C VAL A 178 -14.30 -9.96 8.26
N ARG A 179 -14.95 -9.12 7.46
CA ARG A 179 -14.41 -7.84 6.98
C ARG A 179 -13.99 -6.91 8.10
N ALA A 180 -14.81 -6.76 9.13
CA ALA A 180 -14.49 -5.88 10.27
C ALA A 180 -13.15 -6.29 10.92
N MET A 181 -13.00 -7.58 11.26
CA MET A 181 -11.76 -8.09 11.86
C MET A 181 -10.57 -8.05 10.88
N GLY A 182 -10.78 -8.39 9.60
CA GLY A 182 -9.72 -8.31 8.60
C GLY A 182 -9.24 -6.87 8.36
N THR A 183 -10.14 -5.89 8.41
CA THR A 183 -9.81 -4.45 8.33
C THR A 183 -8.96 -4.01 9.52
N THR A 184 -9.24 -4.55 10.72
CA THR A 184 -8.38 -4.31 11.90
C THR A 184 -6.96 -4.80 11.66
N PHE A 185 -6.78 -6.02 11.13
CA PHE A 185 -5.45 -6.52 10.78
C PHE A 185 -4.78 -5.66 9.70
N ILE A 186 -5.50 -5.29 8.64
CA ILE A 186 -5.01 -4.39 7.59
C ILE A 186 -4.48 -3.08 8.19
N ASN A 187 -5.19 -2.48 9.14
CA ASN A 187 -4.73 -1.27 9.83
C ASN A 187 -3.49 -1.52 10.68
N VAL A 188 -3.38 -2.66 11.36
CA VAL A 188 -2.15 -3.03 12.09
C VAL A 188 -0.95 -3.15 11.15
N PHE A 189 -1.15 -3.76 9.97
CA PHE A 189 -0.12 -3.87 8.93
C PHE A 189 0.13 -2.55 8.18
N ASN A 190 -0.67 -1.52 8.42
CA ASN A 190 -0.40 -0.16 7.96
C ASN A 190 0.40 0.62 9.04
N TRP A 191 -0.16 0.78 10.23
CA TRP A 191 0.44 1.64 11.25
C TRP A 191 1.67 1.01 11.93
N GLY A 192 1.72 -0.30 12.09
CA GLY A 192 2.87 -0.99 12.70
C GLY A 192 4.17 -0.75 11.90
N PRO A 193 4.21 -1.14 10.62
CA PRO A 193 5.30 -0.78 9.71
C PRO A 193 5.62 0.71 9.65
N ASN A 194 4.59 1.58 9.67
CA ASN A 194 4.79 3.01 9.63
C ASN A 194 5.64 3.52 10.82
N ILE A 195 5.33 3.06 12.03
CA ILE A 195 6.08 3.42 13.25
C ILE A 195 7.53 2.95 13.14
N VAL A 196 7.75 1.71 12.67
CA VAL A 196 9.10 1.16 12.52
C VAL A 196 9.92 1.99 11.53
N VAL A 197 9.36 2.26 10.35
CA VAL A 197 10.08 2.99 9.29
C VAL A 197 10.32 4.45 9.68
N SER A 198 9.34 5.13 10.26
CA SER A 198 9.48 6.55 10.65
C SER A 198 10.46 6.77 11.81
N SER A 199 10.55 5.84 12.75
CA SER A 199 11.48 5.91 13.89
C SER A 199 12.92 5.52 13.53
N THR A 200 13.10 4.59 12.58
CA THR A 200 14.43 4.05 12.24
C THR A 200 15.14 4.80 11.11
N PHE A 201 14.40 5.56 10.28
CA PHE A 201 14.94 6.17 9.06
C PHE A 201 16.17 7.04 9.25
N LEU A 202 16.11 8.04 10.14
CA LEU A 202 17.25 8.93 10.38
C LEU A 202 18.44 8.20 11.01
N SER A 203 18.18 7.20 11.86
CA SER A 203 19.21 6.34 12.44
C SER A 203 19.89 5.50 11.35
N MET A 204 19.12 4.99 10.39
CA MET A 204 19.64 4.23 9.24
C MET A 204 20.46 5.12 8.30
N MET A 205 20.00 6.34 8.03
CA MET A 205 20.75 7.35 7.26
C MET A 205 22.13 7.62 7.84
N LYS A 206 22.24 7.72 9.18
CA LYS A 206 23.51 7.94 9.89
C LYS A 206 24.37 6.68 9.97
N GLY A 207 23.77 5.51 10.20
CA GLY A 207 24.49 4.26 10.44
C GLY A 207 24.96 3.54 9.17
N MET A 208 24.11 3.49 8.13
CA MET A 208 24.38 2.77 6.88
C MET A 208 24.84 3.68 5.74
N THR A 209 24.79 5.00 5.92
CA THR A 209 24.85 6.06 4.89
C THR A 209 23.51 6.32 4.18
N PRO A 210 23.31 7.54 3.62
CA PRO A 210 22.15 7.85 2.79
C PRO A 210 22.03 6.93 1.57
N SER A 211 23.14 6.66 0.88
CA SER A 211 23.15 5.75 -0.27
C SER A 211 22.65 4.35 0.11
N GLY A 212 23.14 3.79 1.21
CA GLY A 212 22.70 2.49 1.72
C GLY A 212 21.23 2.46 2.14
N THR A 213 20.75 3.53 2.77
CA THR A 213 19.35 3.67 3.22
C THR A 213 18.38 3.68 2.03
N PHE A 214 18.63 4.54 1.03
CA PHE A 214 17.77 4.61 -0.16
C PHE A 214 17.86 3.33 -1.00
N GLY A 215 19.03 2.70 -1.10
CA GLY A 215 19.20 1.40 -1.75
C GLY A 215 18.41 0.28 -1.05
N PHE A 216 18.38 0.27 0.28
CA PHE A 216 17.55 -0.67 1.05
C PHE A 216 16.06 -0.49 0.76
N TYR A 217 15.55 0.74 0.73
CA TYR A 217 14.16 1.01 0.35
C TYR A 217 13.86 0.64 -1.11
N ALA A 218 14.81 0.81 -2.03
CA ALA A 218 14.67 0.36 -3.41
C ALA A 218 14.50 -1.17 -3.49
N ALA A 219 15.27 -1.93 -2.71
CA ALA A 219 15.13 -3.38 -2.62
C ALA A 219 13.77 -3.78 -2.05
N LEU A 220 13.29 -3.10 -1.00
CA LEU A 220 11.95 -3.32 -0.43
C LEU A 220 10.83 -3.01 -1.42
N CYS A 221 10.93 -1.92 -2.19
CA CYS A 221 9.97 -1.59 -3.24
C CYS A 221 9.95 -2.67 -4.33
N THR A 222 11.13 -3.22 -4.68
CA THR A 222 11.24 -4.32 -5.65
C THR A 222 10.59 -5.59 -5.12
N ALA A 223 10.81 -5.94 -3.84
CA ALA A 223 10.13 -7.06 -3.20
C ALA A 223 8.60 -6.87 -3.19
N GLY A 224 8.13 -5.65 -2.95
CA GLY A 224 6.72 -5.30 -3.03
C GLY A 224 6.14 -5.45 -4.44
N LEU A 225 6.89 -5.05 -5.47
CA LEU A 225 6.50 -5.26 -6.88
C LEU A 225 6.36 -6.75 -7.20
N VAL A 226 7.32 -7.57 -6.77
CA VAL A 226 7.27 -9.03 -6.92
C VAL A 226 6.06 -9.60 -6.19
N PHE A 227 5.79 -9.15 -4.96
CA PHE A 227 4.61 -9.57 -4.20
C PHE A 227 3.31 -9.22 -4.92
N VAL A 228 3.15 -7.99 -5.43
CA VAL A 228 1.96 -7.59 -6.18
C VAL A 228 1.82 -8.45 -7.44
N TYR A 229 2.91 -8.73 -8.14
CA TYR A 229 2.88 -9.58 -9.33
C TYR A 229 2.34 -10.98 -9.02
N PHE A 230 2.74 -11.62 -7.92
CA PHE A 230 2.32 -13.01 -7.63
C PHE A 230 1.07 -13.15 -6.76
N CYS A 231 0.78 -12.19 -5.89
CA CYS A 231 -0.19 -12.36 -4.81
C CYS A 231 -1.43 -11.44 -4.91
N PHE A 232 -1.44 -10.43 -5.78
CA PHE A 232 -2.53 -9.44 -5.83
C PHE A 232 -3.44 -9.62 -7.07
N PRO A 233 -4.55 -10.35 -6.99
CA PRO A 233 -5.44 -10.54 -8.14
C PRO A 233 -6.16 -9.24 -8.55
N GLU A 234 -6.60 -9.19 -9.81
CA GLU A 234 -7.47 -8.10 -10.28
C GLU A 234 -8.92 -8.37 -9.89
N ALA A 235 -9.45 -7.62 -8.94
CA ALA A 235 -10.84 -7.76 -8.47
C ALA A 235 -11.80 -6.69 -9.04
N SER A 236 -11.33 -5.84 -9.96
CA SER A 236 -12.16 -4.73 -10.48
C SER A 236 -13.39 -5.25 -11.21
N ASN A 237 -14.58 -4.76 -10.83
CA ASN A 237 -15.90 -5.12 -11.37
C ASN A 237 -16.41 -6.52 -10.99
N MET A 238 -15.82 -7.16 -9.98
CA MET A 238 -16.33 -8.43 -9.45
C MET A 238 -17.28 -8.18 -8.27
N THR A 239 -18.26 -9.06 -8.09
CA THR A 239 -19.06 -9.15 -6.86
C THR A 239 -18.23 -9.75 -5.72
N LEU A 240 -18.71 -9.63 -4.49
CA LEU A 240 -18.05 -10.20 -3.31
C LEU A 240 -17.91 -11.72 -3.39
N GLU A 241 -18.92 -12.37 -3.98
CA GLU A 241 -18.97 -13.80 -4.20
C GLU A 241 -17.91 -14.24 -5.23
N GLU A 242 -17.79 -13.51 -6.34
CA GLU A 242 -16.78 -13.75 -7.38
C GLU A 242 -15.36 -13.53 -6.86
N VAL A 243 -15.12 -12.47 -6.07
CA VAL A 243 -13.82 -12.25 -5.43
C VAL A 243 -13.47 -13.38 -4.47
N ARG A 244 -14.46 -13.91 -3.73
CA ARG A 244 -14.24 -15.07 -2.87
C ARG A 244 -13.87 -16.31 -3.68
N GLU A 245 -14.49 -16.52 -4.84
CA GLU A 245 -14.16 -17.61 -5.77
C GLU A 245 -12.72 -17.50 -6.29
N VAL A 246 -12.27 -16.29 -6.65
CA VAL A 246 -10.88 -16.02 -7.06
C VAL A 246 -9.88 -16.55 -6.02
N PHE A 247 -10.14 -16.28 -4.73
CA PHE A 247 -9.29 -16.75 -3.64
C PHE A 247 -9.47 -18.23 -3.27
N GLN A 248 -10.39 -18.97 -3.89
CA GLN A 248 -10.43 -20.44 -3.78
C GLN A 248 -9.32 -21.07 -4.63
N HIS A 249 -8.99 -20.46 -5.77
CA HIS A 249 -7.94 -20.88 -6.70
C HIS A 249 -6.54 -20.30 -6.36
N GLY A 250 -6.15 -20.38 -5.08
CA GLY A 250 -4.86 -19.84 -4.61
C GLY A 250 -4.91 -18.32 -4.40
N PHE A 251 -3.87 -17.61 -4.83
CA PHE A 251 -3.90 -16.13 -4.91
C PHE A 251 -4.71 -15.62 -6.11
N GLY A 252 -5.25 -16.52 -6.94
CA GLY A 252 -6.25 -16.19 -7.94
C GLY A 252 -5.79 -15.28 -9.07
N VAL A 253 -4.49 -14.96 -9.20
CA VAL A 253 -3.99 -14.00 -10.19
C VAL A 253 -4.33 -14.41 -11.63
N LYS A 254 -4.06 -15.66 -12.01
CA LYS A 254 -4.37 -16.18 -13.35
C LYS A 254 -5.87 -16.32 -13.57
N TYR A 255 -6.57 -16.87 -12.58
CA TYR A 255 -8.02 -17.06 -12.61
C TYR A 255 -8.76 -15.72 -12.77
N ALA A 256 -8.37 -14.69 -12.03
CA ALA A 256 -8.94 -13.34 -12.15
C ALA A 256 -8.69 -12.72 -13.54
N GLU A 257 -7.55 -13.02 -14.16
CA GLU A 257 -7.27 -12.55 -15.52
C GLU A 257 -8.15 -13.26 -16.57
N GLU A 258 -8.36 -14.56 -16.42
CA GLU A 258 -9.25 -15.37 -17.27
C GLU A 258 -10.71 -14.94 -17.12
N TRP A 259 -11.18 -14.78 -15.88
CA TRP A 259 -12.52 -14.26 -15.58
C TRP A 259 -12.75 -12.90 -16.27
N ARG A 260 -11.77 -11.99 -16.20
CA ARG A 260 -11.88 -10.67 -16.84
C ARG A 260 -11.92 -10.75 -18.37
N LYS A 261 -11.24 -11.73 -18.98
CA LYS A 261 -11.29 -11.96 -20.44
C LYS A 261 -12.68 -12.43 -20.85
N GLN A 262 -13.26 -13.36 -20.10
CA GLN A 262 -14.62 -13.87 -20.32
C GLN A 262 -15.66 -12.75 -20.14
N TYR A 263 -15.60 -12.02 -19.02
CA TYR A 263 -16.51 -10.90 -18.74
C TYR A 263 -16.52 -9.84 -19.87
N LYS A 264 -15.34 -9.51 -20.44
CA LYS A 264 -15.25 -8.58 -21.57
C LYS A 264 -15.83 -9.15 -22.86
N ALA A 265 -15.67 -10.45 -23.11
CA ALA A 265 -16.24 -11.13 -24.27
C ALA A 265 -17.77 -11.13 -24.17
N ASP A 266 -18.32 -11.44 -22.99
CA ASP A 266 -19.78 -11.48 -22.75
C ASP A 266 -20.40 -10.08 -22.88
N GLN A 267 -19.75 -9.06 -22.31
CA GLN A 267 -20.15 -7.65 -22.49
C GLN A 267 -20.17 -7.22 -23.96
N LYS A 268 -19.20 -7.69 -24.76
CA LYS A 268 -19.14 -7.39 -26.19
C LYS A 268 -20.26 -8.10 -26.95
N ALA A 269 -20.48 -9.39 -26.68
CA ALA A 269 -21.56 -10.17 -27.27
C ALA A 269 -22.94 -9.57 -26.94
N MET A 270 -23.19 -9.17 -25.70
CA MET A 270 -24.44 -8.51 -25.30
C MET A 270 -24.68 -7.20 -26.06
N LYS A 271 -23.64 -6.39 -26.27
CA LYS A 271 -23.74 -5.14 -27.06
C LYS A 271 -24.02 -5.41 -28.54
N GLU A 272 -23.40 -6.45 -29.11
CA GLU A 272 -23.63 -6.87 -30.50
C GLU A 272 -25.04 -7.44 -30.69
N HIS A 273 -25.55 -8.22 -29.72
CA HIS A 273 -26.95 -8.68 -29.72
C HIS A 273 -27.95 -7.53 -29.59
N ALA A 274 -27.69 -6.57 -28.71
CA ALA A 274 -28.54 -5.38 -28.56
C ALA A 274 -28.54 -4.50 -29.82
N ALA A 275 -27.41 -4.41 -30.52
CA ALA A 275 -27.30 -3.65 -31.78
C ALA A 275 -27.96 -4.36 -32.97
N SER A 276 -27.93 -5.70 -33.01
CA SER A 276 -28.54 -6.50 -34.09
C SER A 276 -30.05 -6.74 -33.92
N GLY A 277 -30.57 -6.70 -32.69
CA GLY A 277 -32.01 -6.76 -32.41
C GLY A 277 -32.76 -5.42 -32.53
N ALA A 278 -32.04 -4.33 -32.85
CA ALA A 278 -32.60 -2.99 -33.06
C ALA A 278 -32.74 -2.62 -34.56
N VAL A 279 -32.52 -3.59 -35.45
CA VAL A 279 -32.73 -3.50 -36.92
C VAL A 279 -33.91 -4.38 -37.29
#